data_AF-A0A3C0KUP1-F1
#
_entry.id   AF-A0A3C0KUP1-F1
#
_cell.length_a   1.000
_cell.length_b   1.000
_cell.length_c   1.000
_cell.angle_alpha   90.00
_cell.angle_beta   90.00
_cell.angle_gamma   90.00
#
_symmetry.space_group_name_H-M   'P 1'
#
loop_
_entity.id
_entity.type
_entity.pdbx_description
1 polymer ?
#
loop_
_entity_poly.entity_id
_entity_poly.type
_entity_poly.pdbx_seq_one_letter_code
_entity_poly.pdbx_strand_id
1 'polypeptide(L)'
;MKTAKCRVIVAMLIILAVLAAGAGLARSHQDVWLKNEQGDRISPRENSADPYSPRKTCGGCHNYNLITSGYHFQQGFDQMSDRYDAKRPWLLSPGMFGKWLPTAAAGRLAAKKNTDPRQMDLTTYDWIGAGKYSAGNKVAAVACGWCHPGGGPLEYGRDALGRADRTGNLIAGEKSNKAALDGDYSAAGTPDRKSHFRESGVVEADCLLCHHGNYRFHDRNEQLNRRNYRWAATAGAGLGKVSGAVFTYHRPGAGPGEAGFKDGSWNFSKRPVTSYDWLNGRLFGTDGRMKGGLIKKNVAAKNCLQCHGEGDAKNTGALHDPAFDAHVRSGLICTDCHGLIGNNTRERLRHQIVKGNSTLNTVRDDLDHVGMKTCTGCHHGDQYKPKRDGMPKEAKNPQAVHNRKFPKATFHTYLVACNGCHAVAQPARGMVEPRHAN
;
A
#
# COMPACT_ATOMS: atom_id res chain seq x y z
N MET A 1 15.45 30.37 58.68
CA MET A 1 16.14 30.38 57.36
C MET A 1 16.34 29.01 56.69
N LYS A 2 16.33 27.86 57.41
CA LYS A 2 16.51 26.52 56.80
C LYS A 2 15.24 25.92 56.15
N THR A 3 14.05 26.29 56.61
CA THR A 3 12.76 25.74 56.14
C THR A 3 12.28 26.33 54.81
N ALA A 4 12.58 27.60 54.53
CA ALA A 4 12.20 28.27 53.28
C ALA A 4 12.99 27.73 52.07
N LYS A 5 14.29 27.45 52.23
CA LYS A 5 15.13 26.88 51.15
C LYS A 5 14.69 25.46 50.74
N CYS A 6 14.21 24.66 51.69
CA CYS A 6 13.74 23.30 51.41
C CYS A 6 12.44 23.29 50.58
N ARG A 7 11.52 24.23 50.84
CA ARG A 7 10.25 24.36 50.09
C ARG A 7 10.46 24.82 48.64
N VAL A 8 11.46 25.67 48.39
CA VAL A 8 11.78 26.14 47.03
C VAL A 8 12.41 25.02 46.19
N ILE A 9 13.26 24.17 46.78
CA ILE A 9 13.89 23.05 46.08
C ILE A 9 12.85 21.97 45.73
N VAL A 10 11.92 21.65 46.63
CA VAL A 10 10.83 20.70 46.36
C VAL A 10 9.88 21.23 45.28
N ALA A 11 9.54 22.52 45.31
CA ALA A 11 8.71 23.14 44.28
C ALA A 11 9.40 23.13 42.89
N MET A 12 10.70 23.41 42.83
CA MET A 12 11.47 23.31 41.58
C MET A 12 11.58 21.89 41.05
N LEU A 13 11.74 20.88 41.92
CA LEU A 13 11.77 19.47 41.51
C LEU A 13 10.41 18.98 40.99
N ILE A 14 9.30 19.44 41.58
CA ILE A 14 7.94 19.15 41.10
C ILE A 14 7.69 19.84 39.74
N ILE A 15 8.12 21.09 39.57
CA ILE A 15 8.00 21.80 38.28
C ILE A 15 8.85 21.14 37.20
N LEU A 16 10.07 20.69 37.52
CA LEU A 16 10.90 19.92 36.58
C LEU A 16 10.27 18.55 36.26
N ALA A 17 9.64 17.87 37.23
CA ALA A 17 8.94 16.61 36.99
C ALA A 17 7.69 16.80 36.11
N VAL A 18 6.96 17.90 36.28
CA VAL A 18 5.80 18.26 35.44
C VAL A 18 6.24 18.69 34.02
N LEU A 19 7.37 19.38 33.89
CA LEU A 19 7.96 19.72 32.58
C LEU A 19 8.56 18.49 31.87
N ALA A 20 9.14 17.54 32.61
CA ALA A 20 9.65 16.28 32.08
C ALA A 20 8.54 15.29 31.70
N ALA A 21 7.40 15.33 32.40
CA ALA A 21 6.20 14.53 32.06
C ALA A 21 5.56 14.96 30.73
N GLY A 22 5.89 16.16 30.21
CA GLY A 22 5.44 16.64 28.90
C GLY A 22 6.21 16.06 27.69
N ALA A 23 7.30 15.33 27.91
CA ALA A 23 8.21 14.89 26.85
C ALA A 23 7.86 13.53 26.20
N GLY A 24 6.68 12.96 26.49
CA GLY A 24 6.29 11.61 26.04
C GLY A 24 5.03 11.51 25.17
N LEU A 25 4.30 12.60 24.93
CA LEU A 25 3.15 12.55 24.02
C LEU A 25 3.64 12.68 22.58
N ALA A 26 3.66 11.57 21.85
CA ALA A 26 3.83 11.60 20.39
C ALA A 26 2.88 12.67 19.82
N ARG A 27 3.45 13.78 19.34
CA ARG A 27 2.67 14.90 18.80
C ARG A 27 1.77 14.34 17.71
N SER A 28 0.47 14.29 18.00
CA SER A 28 -0.53 13.87 17.01
C SER A 28 -0.48 14.82 15.82
N HIS A 29 -0.80 14.31 14.64
CA HIS A 29 -0.92 15.17 13.47
C HIS A 29 -2.00 16.23 13.72
N GLN A 30 -1.82 17.43 13.17
CA GLN A 30 -2.82 18.49 13.24
C GLN A 30 -4.06 18.17 12.40
N ASP A 31 -5.20 18.77 12.72
CA ASP A 31 -6.42 18.64 11.93
C ASP A 31 -6.27 19.34 10.57
N VAL A 32 -6.76 18.71 9.50
CA VAL A 32 -6.52 19.14 8.12
C VAL A 32 -7.82 19.34 7.34
N TRP A 33 -7.84 20.37 6.49
CA TRP A 33 -8.89 20.51 5.50
C TRP A 33 -8.72 19.47 4.40
N LEU A 34 -9.80 18.75 4.10
CA LEU A 34 -9.87 17.95 2.88
C LEU A 34 -9.95 18.88 1.66
N LYS A 35 -9.34 18.44 0.57
CA LYS A 35 -9.37 19.13 -0.72
C LYS A 35 -9.74 18.19 -1.85
N ASN A 36 -10.49 18.69 -2.84
CA ASN A 36 -10.77 17.96 -4.08
C ASN A 36 -9.54 17.97 -5.01
N GLU A 37 -9.65 17.35 -6.19
CA GLU A 37 -8.54 17.26 -7.16
C GLU A 37 -8.12 18.63 -7.75
N GLN A 38 -9.02 19.61 -7.75
CA GLN A 38 -8.74 21.00 -8.14
C GLN A 38 -7.93 21.74 -7.06
N GLY A 39 -8.01 21.27 -5.81
CA GLY A 39 -7.37 21.88 -4.65
C GLY A 39 -8.32 22.73 -3.81
N ASP A 40 -9.59 22.77 -4.17
CA ASP A 40 -10.63 23.48 -3.45
C ASP A 40 -10.98 22.74 -2.16
N ARG A 41 -11.38 23.51 -1.15
CA ARG A 41 -11.77 22.96 0.15
C ARG A 41 -13.04 22.12 0.02
N ILE A 42 -13.06 20.98 0.70
CA ILE A 42 -14.26 20.19 0.94
C ILE A 42 -14.72 20.45 2.38
N SER A 43 -15.96 20.87 2.54
CA SER A 43 -16.62 21.12 3.83
C SER A 43 -18.10 20.73 3.75
N PRO A 44 -18.86 20.78 4.86
CA PRO A 44 -20.32 20.58 4.80
C PRO A 44 -21.05 21.52 3.85
N ARG A 45 -20.49 22.70 3.55
CA ARG A 45 -21.13 23.76 2.75
C ARG A 45 -20.52 23.93 1.35
N GLU A 46 -19.29 23.47 1.14
CA GLU A 46 -18.51 23.70 -0.08
C GLU A 46 -17.99 22.37 -0.61
N ASN A 47 -18.20 22.09 -1.91
CA ASN A 47 -17.70 20.90 -2.59
C ASN A 47 -18.00 19.57 -1.85
N SER A 48 -19.10 19.53 -1.08
CA SER A 48 -19.42 18.43 -0.16
C SER A 48 -19.67 17.09 -0.86
N ALA A 49 -19.93 17.11 -2.16
CA ALA A 49 -20.12 15.94 -3.01
C ALA A 49 -18.84 15.44 -3.69
N ASP A 50 -17.74 16.20 -3.62
CA ASP A 50 -16.48 15.83 -4.28
C ASP A 50 -15.71 14.80 -3.43
N PRO A 51 -14.98 13.86 -4.05
CA PRO A 51 -14.03 13.02 -3.34
C PRO A 51 -12.79 13.82 -2.91
N TYR A 52 -12.19 13.41 -1.79
CA TYR A 52 -10.93 14.02 -1.37
C TYR A 52 -9.78 13.49 -2.24
N SER A 53 -8.85 14.39 -2.56
CA SER A 53 -7.60 14.10 -3.25
C SER A 53 -6.47 13.97 -2.21
N PRO A 54 -5.86 12.78 -2.04
CA PRO A 54 -4.64 12.63 -1.25
C PRO A 54 -3.52 13.61 -1.66
N ARG A 55 -3.34 13.84 -2.97
CA ARG A 55 -2.33 14.76 -3.50
C ARG A 55 -2.57 16.18 -3.03
N LYS A 56 -3.79 16.69 -3.10
CA LYS A 56 -4.08 18.08 -2.73
C LYS A 56 -4.21 18.25 -1.22
N THR A 57 -4.75 17.26 -0.53
CA THR A 57 -4.96 17.27 0.93
C THR A 57 -3.64 17.10 1.67
N CYS A 58 -2.97 15.96 1.49
CA CYS A 58 -1.72 15.65 2.20
C CYS A 58 -0.51 16.33 1.53
N GLY A 59 -0.51 16.43 0.19
CA GLY A 59 0.56 17.10 -0.55
C GLY A 59 0.60 18.62 -0.36
N GLY A 60 -0.42 19.22 0.26
CA GLY A 60 -0.37 20.62 0.69
C GLY A 60 0.61 20.88 1.84
N CYS A 61 0.97 19.85 2.62
CA CYS A 61 1.94 19.95 3.72
C CYS A 61 3.16 19.03 3.53
N HIS A 62 3.05 18.00 2.69
CA HIS A 62 4.11 17.04 2.45
C HIS A 62 4.53 17.04 0.97
N ASN A 63 5.81 16.79 0.68
CA ASN A 63 6.25 16.67 -0.70
C ASN A 63 5.75 15.36 -1.32
N TYR A 64 4.55 15.41 -1.92
CA TYR A 64 3.87 14.25 -2.51
C TYR A 64 4.72 13.58 -3.59
N ASN A 65 5.39 14.35 -4.46
CA ASN A 65 6.22 13.80 -5.54
C ASN A 65 7.45 13.06 -4.98
N LEU A 66 8.04 13.58 -3.89
CA LEU A 66 9.13 12.88 -3.22
C LEU A 66 8.63 11.60 -2.54
N ILE A 67 7.50 11.68 -1.82
CA ILE A 67 6.87 10.51 -1.16
C ILE A 67 6.57 9.40 -2.15
N THR A 68 5.94 9.76 -3.27
CA THR A 68 5.53 8.79 -4.28
C THR A 68 6.68 8.29 -5.15
N SER A 69 7.91 8.78 -4.96
CA SER A 69 9.09 8.22 -5.65
C SER A 69 9.48 6.82 -5.13
N GLY A 70 8.92 6.39 -3.99
CA GLY A 70 9.13 5.06 -3.45
C GLY A 70 8.59 3.96 -4.34
N TYR A 71 9.28 2.81 -4.42
CA TYR A 71 8.92 1.74 -5.36
C TYR A 71 7.58 1.09 -5.06
N HIS A 72 7.05 1.19 -3.84
CA HIS A 72 5.70 0.72 -3.54
C HIS A 72 4.63 1.49 -4.32
N PHE A 73 4.87 2.79 -4.60
CA PHE A 73 4.01 3.64 -5.42
C PHE A 73 4.35 3.56 -6.91
N GLN A 74 5.58 3.18 -7.27
CA GLN A 74 5.99 3.08 -8.68
C GLN A 74 5.74 1.69 -9.26
N GLN A 75 5.95 0.62 -8.49
CA GLN A 75 5.89 -0.77 -8.95
C GLN A 75 6.62 -1.00 -10.29
N GLY A 76 7.81 -0.42 -10.43
CA GLY A 76 8.64 -0.52 -11.64
C GLY A 76 8.32 0.51 -12.73
N PHE A 77 7.22 1.25 -12.60
CA PHE A 77 6.81 2.29 -13.56
C PHE A 77 7.92 3.32 -13.85
N ASP A 78 8.69 3.73 -12.83
CA ASP A 78 9.78 4.68 -12.97
C ASP A 78 10.96 4.18 -13.83
N GLN A 79 11.05 2.87 -14.08
CA GLN A 79 12.08 2.26 -14.93
C GLN A 79 11.50 1.55 -16.16
N MET A 80 10.21 1.75 -16.43
CA MET A 80 9.53 0.97 -17.44
C MET A 80 9.86 1.41 -18.88
N SER A 81 9.79 0.47 -19.81
CA SER A 81 9.86 0.71 -21.25
C SER A 81 9.28 -0.48 -22.01
N ASP A 82 8.69 -0.23 -23.18
CA ASP A 82 8.32 -1.31 -24.10
C ASP A 82 9.55 -2.10 -24.62
N ARG A 83 10.76 -1.60 -24.37
CA ARG A 83 12.04 -2.25 -24.70
C ARG A 83 12.85 -2.62 -23.46
N TYR A 84 12.21 -2.74 -22.30
CA TYR A 84 12.88 -2.93 -21.02
C TYR A 84 13.81 -4.15 -21.00
N ASP A 85 13.34 -5.31 -21.44
CA ASP A 85 14.15 -6.52 -21.57
C ASP A 85 14.11 -7.04 -23.01
N ALA A 86 15.24 -6.92 -23.72
CA ALA A 86 15.36 -7.36 -25.11
C ALA A 86 15.27 -8.89 -25.27
N LYS A 87 15.64 -9.67 -24.24
CA LYS A 87 15.57 -11.14 -24.25
C LYS A 87 14.18 -11.63 -23.83
N ARG A 88 13.46 -10.81 -23.07
CA ARG A 88 12.11 -11.10 -22.57
C ARG A 88 11.19 -9.93 -22.88
N PRO A 89 10.80 -9.73 -24.17
CA PRO A 89 10.03 -8.55 -24.61
C PRO A 89 8.62 -8.44 -24.01
N TRP A 90 8.18 -9.44 -23.24
CA TRP A 90 6.96 -9.38 -22.44
C TRP A 90 7.13 -8.75 -21.06
N LEU A 91 8.36 -8.50 -20.62
CA LEU A 91 8.66 -7.75 -19.41
C LEU A 91 8.87 -6.28 -19.77
N LEU A 92 8.02 -5.41 -19.23
CA LEU A 92 8.05 -3.97 -19.50
C LEU A 92 8.69 -3.18 -18.36
N SER A 93 8.91 -3.79 -17.19
CA SER A 93 9.48 -3.13 -16.02
C SER A 93 10.02 -4.16 -15.00
N PRO A 94 10.80 -3.72 -13.99
CA PRO A 94 11.26 -4.60 -12.91
C PRO A 94 10.21 -4.91 -11.84
N GLY A 95 9.05 -4.24 -11.85
CA GLY A 95 8.04 -4.32 -10.79
C GLY A 95 6.68 -4.79 -11.30
N MET A 96 5.71 -4.94 -10.38
CA MET A 96 4.41 -5.56 -10.68
C MET A 96 3.67 -4.91 -11.86
N PHE A 97 3.88 -3.62 -12.10
CA PHE A 97 3.35 -2.95 -13.29
C PHE A 97 4.29 -3.16 -14.47
N GLY A 98 4.12 -4.27 -15.19
CA GLY A 98 4.89 -4.60 -16.40
C GLY A 98 5.80 -5.82 -16.27
N LYS A 99 6.09 -6.28 -15.05
CA LYS A 99 6.69 -7.59 -14.83
C LYS A 99 5.61 -8.67 -14.85
N TRP A 100 5.77 -9.64 -15.74
CA TRP A 100 4.89 -10.80 -15.79
C TRP A 100 5.53 -11.96 -15.01
N LEU A 101 4.77 -12.49 -14.04
CA LEU A 101 5.15 -13.64 -13.23
C LEU A 101 4.02 -14.67 -13.34
N PRO A 102 4.16 -15.71 -14.19
CA PRO A 102 3.09 -16.67 -14.46
C PRO A 102 2.49 -17.32 -13.21
N THR A 103 3.30 -17.46 -12.17
CA THR A 103 2.93 -18.09 -10.89
C THR A 103 2.21 -17.15 -9.92
N ALA A 104 2.26 -15.84 -10.13
CA ALA A 104 1.68 -14.83 -9.24
C ALA A 104 0.63 -13.94 -9.92
N ALA A 105 0.68 -13.81 -11.25
CA ALA A 105 -0.26 -13.04 -12.05
C ALA A 105 -0.42 -13.69 -13.43
N ALA A 106 -1.64 -14.13 -13.75
CA ALA A 106 -1.92 -14.72 -15.06
C ALA A 106 -1.89 -13.68 -16.19
N GLY A 107 -2.26 -12.42 -15.91
CA GLY A 107 -2.37 -11.37 -16.92
C GLY A 107 -1.08 -10.61 -17.19
N ARG A 108 -0.77 -10.35 -18.47
CA ARG A 108 0.35 -9.52 -18.94
C ARG A 108 -0.10 -8.08 -19.20
N LEU A 109 0.66 -7.11 -18.72
CA LEU A 109 0.44 -5.70 -19.06
C LEU A 109 0.67 -5.46 -20.57
N ALA A 110 -0.26 -4.79 -21.23
CA ALA A 110 -0.16 -4.42 -22.63
C ALA A 110 1.00 -3.42 -22.84
N ALA A 111 1.73 -3.61 -23.94
CA ALA A 111 2.71 -2.63 -24.41
C ALA A 111 2.00 -1.30 -24.70
N LYS A 112 2.73 -0.18 -24.74
CA LYS A 112 2.13 1.11 -25.06
C LYS A 112 1.48 1.10 -26.43
N LYS A 113 2.14 0.53 -27.43
CA LYS A 113 1.63 0.43 -28.80
C LYS A 113 1.45 -1.02 -29.19
N ASN A 114 0.24 -1.37 -29.62
CA ASN A 114 -0.10 -2.73 -30.05
C ASN A 114 -0.62 -2.70 -31.49
N THR A 115 -0.43 -3.80 -32.20
CA THR A 115 -0.84 -3.95 -33.61
C THR A 115 -2.12 -4.78 -33.76
N ASP A 116 -2.45 -5.56 -32.74
CA ASP A 116 -3.61 -6.43 -32.71
C ASP A 116 -4.23 -6.43 -31.30
N PRO A 117 -5.56 -6.33 -31.16
CA PRO A 117 -6.23 -6.40 -29.86
C PRO A 117 -5.87 -7.65 -29.04
N ARG A 118 -5.53 -8.78 -29.69
CA ARG A 118 -5.14 -10.04 -29.03
C ARG A 118 -3.79 -9.95 -28.31
N GLN A 119 -3.00 -8.91 -28.58
CA GLN A 119 -1.75 -8.62 -27.86
C GLN A 119 -2.00 -7.89 -26.53
N MET A 120 -3.22 -7.37 -26.32
CA MET A 120 -3.60 -6.58 -25.16
C MET A 120 -4.36 -7.44 -24.16
N ASP A 121 -3.63 -7.98 -23.20
CA ASP A 121 -4.22 -8.79 -22.13
C ASP A 121 -4.77 -7.89 -21.01
N LEU A 122 -3.89 -7.18 -20.28
CA LEU A 122 -4.29 -6.14 -19.33
C LEU A 122 -3.86 -4.76 -19.82
N THR A 123 -4.80 -3.89 -20.14
CA THR A 123 -4.51 -2.45 -20.31
C THR A 123 -4.29 -1.81 -18.95
N THR A 124 -3.71 -0.61 -18.89
CA THR A 124 -3.56 0.13 -17.63
C THR A 124 -4.92 0.33 -16.97
N TYR A 125 -5.96 0.69 -17.73
CA TYR A 125 -7.31 0.86 -17.20
C TYR A 125 -7.85 -0.43 -16.56
N ASP A 126 -7.64 -1.59 -17.16
CA ASP A 126 -8.09 -2.88 -16.62
C ASP A 126 -7.20 -3.39 -15.47
N TRP A 127 -5.89 -3.16 -15.53
CA TRP A 127 -4.93 -3.52 -14.48
C TRP A 127 -5.31 -2.87 -13.13
N ILE A 128 -5.85 -1.66 -13.15
CA ILE A 128 -6.26 -0.91 -11.95
C ILE A 128 -7.49 -1.55 -11.28
N GLY A 129 -8.52 -1.89 -12.06
CA GLY A 129 -9.86 -2.10 -11.53
C GLY A 129 -10.57 -3.39 -11.93
N ALA A 130 -10.03 -4.24 -12.79
CA ALA A 130 -10.71 -5.44 -13.30
C ALA A 130 -10.87 -6.61 -12.30
N GLY A 131 -11.09 -6.29 -11.02
CA GLY A 131 -11.31 -7.23 -9.94
C GLY A 131 -12.80 -7.44 -9.68
N LYS A 132 -13.11 -8.47 -8.89
CA LYS A 132 -14.47 -8.80 -8.51
C LYS A 132 -14.53 -9.58 -7.19
N TYR A 133 -15.47 -9.22 -6.34
CA TYR A 133 -15.89 -10.04 -5.20
C TYR A 133 -17.06 -10.94 -5.63
N SER A 134 -17.17 -12.12 -5.04
CA SER A 134 -18.32 -13.04 -5.17
C SER A 134 -19.32 -12.83 -4.05
N ALA A 135 -20.40 -13.62 -4.05
CA ALA A 135 -21.35 -13.65 -2.93
C ALA A 135 -20.62 -13.88 -1.59
N GLY A 136 -21.02 -13.12 -0.56
CA GLY A 136 -20.38 -13.18 0.76
C GLY A 136 -19.02 -12.47 0.85
N ASN A 137 -18.72 -11.54 -0.06
CA ASN A 137 -17.50 -10.70 -0.07
C ASN A 137 -16.19 -11.48 -0.19
N LYS A 138 -16.21 -12.69 -0.75
CA LYS A 138 -15.00 -13.46 -1.05
C LYS A 138 -14.38 -12.99 -2.36
N VAL A 139 -13.06 -12.98 -2.46
CA VAL A 139 -12.34 -12.62 -3.69
C VAL A 139 -12.68 -13.62 -4.80
N ALA A 140 -13.29 -13.15 -5.89
CA ALA A 140 -13.59 -13.96 -7.08
C ALA A 140 -12.50 -13.78 -8.16
N ALA A 141 -12.04 -12.54 -8.33
CA ALA A 141 -10.91 -12.19 -9.17
C ALA A 141 -10.18 -10.98 -8.57
N VAL A 142 -8.85 -11.01 -8.56
CA VAL A 142 -8.01 -9.93 -8.06
C VAL A 142 -7.64 -9.00 -9.21
N ALA A 143 -7.85 -7.69 -9.06
CA ALA A 143 -7.15 -6.71 -9.89
C ALA A 143 -5.78 -6.41 -9.29
N CYS A 144 -4.77 -6.27 -10.15
CA CYS A 144 -3.42 -5.90 -9.71
C CYS A 144 -3.41 -4.56 -8.93
N GLY A 145 -4.29 -3.61 -9.31
CA GLY A 145 -4.44 -2.33 -8.62
C GLY A 145 -5.01 -2.40 -7.19
N TRP A 146 -5.62 -3.52 -6.77
CA TRP A 146 -6.11 -3.67 -5.40
C TRP A 146 -4.99 -3.53 -4.38
N CYS A 147 -3.85 -4.18 -4.60
CA CYS A 147 -2.71 -4.14 -3.69
C CYS A 147 -1.77 -2.96 -3.92
N HIS A 148 -2.04 -2.11 -4.92
CA HIS A 148 -1.23 -0.93 -5.21
C HIS A 148 -1.73 0.29 -4.41
N PRO A 149 -0.86 1.04 -3.70
CA PRO A 149 -1.29 2.14 -2.86
C PRO A 149 -1.82 3.38 -3.60
N GLY A 150 -1.66 3.41 -4.92
CA GLY A 150 -1.97 4.57 -5.78
C GLY A 150 -0.69 5.30 -6.23
N GLY A 151 -0.85 6.35 -7.03
CA GLY A 151 0.27 7.03 -7.67
C GLY A 151 0.90 6.18 -8.78
N GLY A 152 2.07 6.61 -9.26
CA GLY A 152 2.81 5.91 -10.32
C GLY A 152 1.89 5.53 -11.50
N PRO A 153 1.78 4.25 -11.86
CA PRO A 153 0.98 3.80 -13.01
C PRO A 153 -0.53 3.95 -12.83
N LEU A 154 -1.03 4.19 -11.61
CA LEU A 154 -2.44 4.44 -11.36
C LEU A 154 -2.82 5.91 -11.55
N GLU A 155 -1.81 6.77 -11.70
CA GLU A 155 -1.98 8.20 -11.84
C GLU A 155 -1.45 8.73 -13.18
N TYR A 156 -0.39 8.12 -13.70
CA TYR A 156 0.35 8.59 -14.86
C TYR A 156 0.40 7.53 -15.97
N GLY A 157 0.45 8.00 -17.22
CA GLY A 157 0.55 7.14 -18.41
C GLY A 157 1.98 7.02 -18.92
N ARG A 158 2.15 6.39 -20.07
CA ARG A 158 3.44 6.27 -20.75
C ARG A 158 3.56 7.19 -21.95
N ASP A 159 4.80 7.56 -22.27
CA ASP A 159 5.17 8.24 -23.51
C ASP A 159 5.12 7.30 -24.72
N ALA A 160 5.45 7.81 -25.91
CA ALA A 160 5.43 7.04 -27.16
C ALA A 160 6.44 5.87 -27.22
N LEU A 161 7.42 5.80 -26.31
CA LEU A 161 8.41 4.73 -26.14
C LEU A 161 8.06 3.77 -25.00
N GLY A 162 6.87 3.93 -24.41
CA GLY A 162 6.40 3.12 -23.30
C GLY A 162 7.08 3.44 -21.97
N ARG A 163 7.73 4.61 -21.84
CA ARG A 163 8.37 5.06 -20.59
C ARG A 163 7.40 5.89 -19.76
N ALA A 164 7.59 5.95 -18.45
CA ALA A 164 6.74 6.77 -17.58
C ALA A 164 6.70 8.24 -18.02
N ASP A 165 5.49 8.77 -18.24
CA ASP A 165 5.22 10.17 -18.55
C ASP A 165 4.50 10.84 -17.37
N ARG A 166 5.19 11.81 -16.76
CA ARG A 166 4.68 12.57 -15.60
C ARG A 166 4.26 13.99 -15.96
N THR A 167 4.24 14.35 -17.25
CA THR A 167 3.84 15.68 -17.72
C THR A 167 2.35 15.95 -17.52
N GLY A 168 1.53 14.89 -17.57
CA GLY A 168 0.11 14.91 -17.25
C GLY A 168 -0.34 13.57 -16.68
N ASN A 169 -1.44 13.57 -15.92
CA ASN A 169 -2.05 12.33 -15.42
C ASN A 169 -2.80 11.58 -16.54
N LEU A 170 -3.31 10.39 -16.24
CA LEU A 170 -4.06 9.56 -17.20
C LEU A 170 -5.31 10.25 -17.77
N ILE A 171 -5.95 11.16 -17.03
CA ILE A 171 -7.07 11.98 -17.54
C ILE A 171 -6.58 12.90 -18.67
N ALA A 172 -5.46 13.60 -18.46
CA ALA A 172 -4.89 14.49 -19.45
C ALA A 172 -4.38 13.73 -20.68
N GLY A 173 -3.71 12.60 -20.46
CA GLY A 173 -3.22 11.74 -21.54
C GLY A 173 -4.34 11.06 -22.34
N GLU A 174 -5.44 10.65 -21.70
CA GLU A 174 -6.61 10.12 -22.40
C GLU A 174 -7.22 11.16 -23.36
N LYS A 175 -7.29 12.42 -22.92
CA LYS A 175 -7.81 13.52 -23.75
C LYS A 175 -6.98 13.74 -25.02
N SER A 176 -5.66 13.59 -24.93
CA SER A 176 -4.75 13.80 -26.06
C SER A 176 -4.56 12.55 -26.92
N ASN A 177 -4.85 11.35 -26.40
CA ASN A 177 -4.66 10.10 -27.12
C ASN A 177 -5.55 9.99 -28.37
N LYS A 178 -4.95 9.53 -29.46
CA LYS A 178 -5.63 9.21 -30.74
C LYS A 178 -5.41 7.76 -31.17
N ALA A 179 -4.55 7.01 -30.51
CA ALA A 179 -4.23 5.63 -30.87
C ALA A 179 -5.33 4.68 -30.37
N ALA A 180 -5.78 3.78 -31.27
CA ALA A 180 -6.88 2.85 -30.99
C ALA A 180 -6.47 1.66 -30.09
N LEU A 181 -5.20 1.23 -30.17
CA LEU A 181 -4.65 0.08 -29.46
C LEU A 181 -3.52 0.51 -28.50
N ASP A 182 -3.81 1.54 -27.72
CA ASP A 182 -2.89 2.09 -26.73
C ASP A 182 -3.02 1.34 -25.41
N GLY A 183 -1.92 0.77 -24.92
CA GLY A 183 -1.92 -0.02 -23.69
C GLY A 183 -2.39 0.73 -22.44
N ASP A 184 -2.34 2.06 -22.43
CA ASP A 184 -2.87 2.87 -21.32
C ASP A 184 -4.32 3.26 -21.50
N TYR A 185 -4.73 3.53 -22.75
CA TYR A 185 -5.98 4.24 -23.06
C TYR A 185 -7.04 3.39 -23.79
N SER A 186 -6.82 2.08 -23.88
CA SER A 186 -7.82 1.10 -24.29
C SER A 186 -8.38 0.35 -23.07
N ALA A 187 -9.56 -0.25 -23.20
CA ALA A 187 -10.12 -1.15 -22.20
C ALA A 187 -11.02 -2.19 -22.87
N ALA A 188 -10.78 -3.48 -22.65
CA ALA A 188 -11.51 -4.50 -23.40
C ALA A 188 -12.99 -4.59 -23.01
N GLY A 189 -13.31 -4.25 -21.76
CA GLY A 189 -14.65 -4.36 -21.20
C GLY A 189 -15.57 -3.16 -21.45
N THR A 190 -15.09 -2.06 -22.02
CA THR A 190 -15.90 -0.87 -22.29
C THR A 190 -16.62 -0.97 -23.63
N PRO A 191 -17.80 -0.33 -23.81
CA PRO A 191 -18.58 -0.48 -25.03
C PRO A 191 -17.86 0.02 -26.29
N ASP A 192 -17.01 1.03 -26.15
CA ASP A 192 -16.24 1.65 -27.24
C ASP A 192 -14.77 1.19 -27.29
N ARG A 193 -14.40 0.24 -26.39
CA ARG A 193 -13.06 -0.31 -26.19
C ARG A 193 -11.99 0.70 -25.77
N LYS A 194 -12.38 1.85 -25.23
CA LYS A 194 -11.48 2.89 -24.72
C LYS A 194 -11.48 2.96 -23.20
N SER A 195 -10.42 3.51 -22.62
CA SER A 195 -10.45 3.92 -21.23
C SER A 195 -11.42 5.09 -21.03
N HIS A 196 -11.85 5.26 -19.78
CA HIS A 196 -12.72 6.36 -19.35
C HIS A 196 -12.19 7.02 -18.08
N PHE A 197 -10.90 7.37 -18.07
CA PHE A 197 -10.25 8.10 -16.98
C PHE A 197 -10.89 9.46 -16.73
N ARG A 198 -11.48 10.13 -17.72
CA ARG A 198 -12.23 11.39 -17.50
C ARG A 198 -13.41 11.20 -16.56
N GLU A 199 -14.16 10.10 -16.71
CA GLU A 199 -15.30 9.75 -15.87
C GLU A 199 -14.87 9.07 -14.56
N SER A 200 -13.91 8.14 -14.63
CA SER A 200 -13.37 7.38 -13.50
C SER A 200 -12.48 8.19 -12.56
N GLY A 201 -11.76 9.16 -13.11
CA GLY A 201 -10.57 9.77 -12.54
C GLY A 201 -9.39 8.81 -12.44
N VAL A 202 -8.38 9.19 -11.65
CA VAL A 202 -7.16 8.41 -11.40
C VAL A 202 -7.07 8.00 -9.93
N VAL A 203 -6.22 7.02 -9.61
CA VAL A 203 -5.96 6.65 -8.20
C VAL A 203 -4.65 7.29 -7.76
N GLU A 204 -4.78 8.42 -7.08
CA GLU A 204 -3.67 9.07 -6.38
C GLU A 204 -3.14 8.16 -5.25
N ALA A 205 -1.89 8.40 -4.83
CA ALA A 205 -1.26 7.71 -3.72
C ALA A 205 -2.04 7.95 -2.41
N ASP A 206 -2.71 6.90 -1.95
CA ASP A 206 -3.54 6.94 -0.77
C ASP A 206 -2.69 6.85 0.49
N CYS A 207 -2.36 8.01 1.05
CA CYS A 207 -1.58 8.10 2.27
C CYS A 207 -2.27 7.38 3.46
N LEU A 208 -3.59 7.36 3.50
CA LEU A 208 -4.36 6.80 4.62
C LEU A 208 -4.40 5.27 4.58
N LEU A 209 -4.14 4.64 3.42
CA LEU A 209 -3.97 3.18 3.33
C LEU A 209 -2.97 2.65 4.37
N CYS A 210 -1.85 3.35 4.52
CA CYS A 210 -0.80 2.99 5.48
C CYS A 210 -0.95 3.73 6.82
N HIS A 211 -1.34 5.01 6.78
CA HIS A 211 -1.34 5.85 7.97
C HIS A 211 -2.65 5.87 8.75
N HIS A 212 -3.74 5.28 8.25
CA HIS A 212 -4.99 5.17 8.98
C HIS A 212 -5.22 3.75 9.50
N GLY A 213 -5.25 3.58 10.82
CA GLY A 213 -5.38 2.25 11.43
C GLY A 213 -6.69 1.54 11.10
N ASN A 214 -7.77 2.25 10.77
CA ASN A 214 -9.08 1.66 10.46
C ASN A 214 -9.45 1.81 8.98
N TYR A 215 -8.43 1.84 8.12
CA TYR A 215 -8.62 1.86 6.68
C TYR A 215 -9.47 0.65 6.23
N ARG A 216 -10.42 0.91 5.32
CA ARG A 216 -11.40 -0.04 4.81
C ARG A 216 -10.98 -0.49 3.41
N PHE A 217 -10.01 -1.39 3.36
CA PHE A 217 -9.44 -1.86 2.09
C PHE A 217 -10.47 -2.49 1.14
N HIS A 218 -11.44 -3.21 1.69
CA HIS A 218 -12.56 -3.75 0.90
C HIS A 218 -13.36 -2.62 0.21
N ASP A 219 -13.75 -1.58 0.94
CA ASP A 219 -14.53 -0.47 0.40
C ASP A 219 -13.78 0.29 -0.69
N ARG A 220 -12.46 0.47 -0.51
CA ARG A 220 -11.57 1.03 -1.54
C ARG A 220 -11.60 0.18 -2.81
N ASN A 221 -11.36 -1.13 -2.68
CA ASN A 221 -11.28 -2.03 -3.83
C ASN A 221 -12.63 -2.17 -4.55
N GLU A 222 -13.74 -2.10 -3.82
CA GLU A 222 -15.07 -2.04 -4.41
C GLU A 222 -15.25 -0.78 -5.28
N GLN A 223 -14.69 0.37 -4.89
CA GLN A 223 -14.65 1.54 -5.78
C GLN A 223 -13.79 1.31 -7.03
N LEU A 224 -12.65 0.61 -6.91
CA LEU A 224 -11.84 0.26 -8.08
C LEU A 224 -12.60 -0.67 -9.03
N ASN A 225 -13.31 -1.67 -8.51
CA ASN A 225 -14.14 -2.57 -9.30
C ASN A 225 -15.21 -1.81 -10.08
N ARG A 226 -15.82 -0.81 -9.44
CA ARG A 226 -16.82 0.10 -10.03
C ARG A 226 -16.26 1.15 -10.98
N ARG A 227 -14.94 1.14 -11.22
CA ARG A 227 -14.21 2.15 -12.00
C ARG A 227 -14.34 3.56 -11.41
N ASN A 228 -14.57 3.67 -10.10
CA ASN A 228 -14.66 4.92 -9.35
C ASN A 228 -13.27 5.31 -8.80
N TYR A 229 -12.26 5.38 -9.65
CA TYR A 229 -10.85 5.53 -9.26
C TYR A 229 -10.59 6.76 -8.38
N ARG A 230 -11.17 7.92 -8.73
CA ARG A 230 -11.06 9.17 -7.94
C ARG A 230 -11.61 9.05 -6.52
N TRP A 231 -12.64 8.23 -6.32
CA TRP A 231 -13.37 8.12 -5.04
C TRP A 231 -12.82 7.02 -4.13
N ALA A 232 -11.94 6.16 -4.64
CA ALA A 232 -11.45 4.99 -3.93
C ALA A 232 -10.80 5.33 -2.58
N ALA A 233 -9.98 6.39 -2.55
CA ALA A 233 -9.33 6.83 -1.32
C ALA A 233 -10.34 7.35 -0.27
N THR A 234 -11.39 8.05 -0.72
CA THR A 234 -12.46 8.55 0.15
C THR A 234 -13.23 7.42 0.84
N ALA A 235 -13.62 6.40 0.06
CA ALA A 235 -14.29 5.22 0.59
C ALA A 235 -13.35 4.41 1.50
N GLY A 236 -12.11 4.17 1.05
CA GLY A 236 -11.10 3.42 1.78
C GLY A 236 -10.74 4.04 3.13
N ALA A 237 -10.61 5.36 3.20
CA ALA A 237 -10.37 6.05 4.46
C ALA A 237 -11.60 6.05 5.40
N GLY A 238 -12.77 5.63 4.91
CA GLY A 238 -14.02 5.64 5.68
C GLY A 238 -14.54 7.05 5.97
N LEU A 239 -14.11 8.06 5.19
CA LEU A 239 -14.48 9.47 5.41
C LEU A 239 -15.90 9.78 4.92
N GLY A 240 -16.39 9.01 3.95
CA GLY A 240 -17.73 9.15 3.39
C GLY A 240 -18.15 7.93 2.59
N LYS A 241 -19.44 7.88 2.25
CA LYS A 241 -20.01 6.89 1.33
C LYS A 241 -20.01 7.44 -0.09
N VAL A 242 -19.78 6.57 -1.07
CA VAL A 242 -19.81 6.93 -2.49
C VAL A 242 -21.08 6.36 -3.12
N SER A 243 -21.87 7.24 -3.73
CA SER A 243 -23.11 6.87 -4.42
C SER A 243 -22.95 7.05 -5.92
N GLY A 244 -23.38 6.04 -6.69
CA GLY A 244 -23.17 5.96 -8.13
C GLY A 244 -21.90 5.18 -8.51
N ALA A 245 -21.80 4.82 -9.77
CA ALA A 245 -20.68 4.03 -10.29
C ALA A 245 -20.48 4.31 -11.78
N VAL A 246 -19.23 4.28 -12.23
CA VAL A 246 -18.90 4.29 -13.66
C VAL A 246 -19.20 2.92 -14.29
N PHE A 247 -19.00 1.83 -13.54
CA PHE A 247 -19.32 0.47 -13.94
C PHE A 247 -20.07 -0.29 -12.84
N THR A 248 -21.09 -1.05 -13.21
CA THR A 248 -21.86 -1.90 -12.29
C THR A 248 -22.04 -3.30 -12.85
N TYR A 249 -21.55 -4.32 -12.14
CA TYR A 249 -21.79 -5.72 -12.51
C TYR A 249 -23.29 -6.04 -12.50
N HIS A 250 -23.78 -6.71 -13.54
CA HIS A 250 -25.16 -7.22 -13.58
C HIS A 250 -25.36 -8.35 -12.56
N ARG A 251 -24.33 -9.20 -12.40
CA ARG A 251 -24.32 -10.31 -11.44
C ARG A 251 -23.13 -10.16 -10.48
N PRO A 252 -23.22 -9.30 -9.46
CA PRO A 252 -22.10 -9.05 -8.54
C PRO A 252 -21.66 -10.32 -7.79
N GLY A 253 -22.57 -11.26 -7.50
CA GLY A 253 -22.25 -12.49 -6.78
C GLY A 253 -21.60 -13.61 -7.62
N ALA A 254 -21.63 -13.51 -8.95
CA ALA A 254 -21.19 -14.60 -9.84
C ALA A 254 -19.68 -14.84 -9.76
N GLY A 255 -19.25 -16.10 -9.70
CA GLY A 255 -17.86 -16.55 -9.74
C GLY A 255 -17.27 -16.73 -11.16
N PRO A 256 -15.95 -16.94 -11.30
CA PRO A 256 -15.26 -16.92 -12.60
C PRO A 256 -15.75 -17.92 -13.66
N GLY A 257 -16.39 -19.02 -13.23
CA GLY A 257 -16.97 -20.03 -14.13
C GLY A 257 -18.43 -19.79 -14.50
N GLU A 258 -19.07 -18.75 -13.97
CA GLU A 258 -20.48 -18.48 -14.21
C GLU A 258 -20.71 -17.53 -15.39
N ALA A 259 -21.78 -17.78 -16.15
CA ALA A 259 -22.22 -16.89 -17.22
C ALA A 259 -22.49 -15.48 -16.69
N GLY A 260 -21.99 -14.48 -17.43
CA GLY A 260 -22.09 -13.07 -17.05
C GLY A 260 -21.19 -12.65 -15.89
N PHE A 261 -20.11 -13.41 -15.62
CA PHE A 261 -19.11 -13.03 -14.61
C PHE A 261 -18.56 -11.61 -14.81
N LYS A 262 -18.29 -11.22 -16.07
CA LYS A 262 -17.72 -9.90 -16.40
C LYS A 262 -18.78 -8.88 -16.84
N ASP A 263 -20.03 -9.30 -16.99
CA ASP A 263 -21.07 -8.47 -17.58
C ASP A 263 -21.51 -7.37 -16.62
N GLY A 264 -21.74 -6.18 -17.17
CA GLY A 264 -22.18 -5.03 -16.42
C GLY A 264 -22.61 -3.88 -17.31
N SER A 265 -23.06 -2.82 -16.65
CA SER A 265 -23.49 -1.57 -17.28
C SER A 265 -22.48 -0.46 -17.02
N TRP A 266 -22.30 0.39 -18.02
CA TRP A 266 -21.43 1.55 -17.98
C TRP A 266 -22.25 2.84 -17.89
N ASN A 267 -21.84 3.77 -17.04
CA ASN A 267 -22.46 5.08 -16.91
C ASN A 267 -21.40 6.18 -17.01
N PHE A 268 -21.34 6.81 -18.19
CA PHE A 268 -20.43 7.91 -18.48
C PHE A 268 -21.11 9.29 -18.38
N SER A 269 -22.43 9.32 -18.22
CA SER A 269 -23.21 10.56 -18.21
C SER A 269 -23.32 11.19 -16.81
N LYS A 270 -23.18 10.38 -15.75
CA LYS A 270 -23.31 10.84 -14.37
C LYS A 270 -22.12 10.41 -13.53
N ARG A 271 -21.43 11.39 -12.93
CA ARG A 271 -20.34 11.12 -11.99
C ARG A 271 -20.86 10.57 -10.65
N PRO A 272 -20.14 9.65 -10.00
CA PRO A 272 -20.34 9.33 -8.59
C PRO A 272 -20.19 10.56 -7.69
N VAL A 273 -20.84 10.52 -6.52
CA VAL A 273 -20.82 11.59 -5.53
C VAL A 273 -20.52 11.05 -4.14
N THR A 274 -19.83 11.86 -3.33
CA THR A 274 -19.52 11.53 -1.94
C THR A 274 -20.56 12.09 -0.98
N SER A 275 -20.90 11.33 0.05
CA SER A 275 -21.58 11.82 1.25
C SER A 275 -20.68 11.58 2.45
N TYR A 276 -20.04 12.63 2.96
CA TYR A 276 -19.17 12.56 4.14
C TYR A 276 -19.95 12.40 5.44
N ASP A 277 -19.32 11.75 6.41
CA ASP A 277 -19.88 11.55 7.74
C ASP A 277 -19.52 12.72 8.68
N TRP A 278 -19.91 13.94 8.30
CA TRP A 278 -19.51 15.19 8.98
C TRP A 278 -19.87 15.25 10.46
N LEU A 279 -20.92 14.54 10.88
CA LEU A 279 -21.38 14.49 12.27
C LEU A 279 -20.56 13.51 13.13
N ASN A 280 -19.73 12.68 12.49
CA ASN A 280 -18.85 11.77 13.19
C ASN A 280 -17.66 12.51 13.76
N GLY A 281 -17.81 12.92 15.02
CA GLY A 281 -16.76 13.58 15.80
C GLY A 281 -15.50 12.75 16.02
N ARG A 282 -15.42 11.49 15.57
CA ARG A 282 -14.15 10.73 15.52
C ARG A 282 -13.37 11.02 14.24
N LEU A 283 -14.05 11.39 13.16
CA LEU A 283 -13.48 11.67 11.86
C LEU A 283 -13.25 13.16 11.62
N PHE A 284 -14.20 14.00 12.02
CA PHE A 284 -14.19 15.43 11.74
C PHE A 284 -14.27 16.30 13.00
N GLY A 285 -13.61 17.46 12.96
CA GLY A 285 -13.83 18.55 13.90
C GLY A 285 -15.16 19.25 13.64
N THR A 286 -15.63 20.05 14.59
CA THR A 286 -16.86 20.86 14.44
C THR A 286 -16.74 21.91 13.34
N ASP A 287 -15.51 22.29 12.98
CA ASP A 287 -15.20 23.17 11.85
C ASP A 287 -15.18 22.44 10.51
N GLY A 288 -15.29 21.10 10.48
CA GLY A 288 -15.29 20.29 9.26
C GLY A 288 -13.90 19.81 8.81
N ARG A 289 -12.83 20.06 9.57
CA ARG A 289 -11.52 19.46 9.29
C ARG A 289 -11.51 17.98 9.61
N MET A 290 -10.77 17.19 8.83
CA MET A 290 -10.44 15.81 9.18
C MET A 290 -9.50 15.82 10.39
N LYS A 291 -9.81 15.00 11.40
CA LYS A 291 -9.01 14.90 12.62
C LYS A 291 -7.64 14.31 12.34
N GLY A 292 -6.58 15.03 12.71
CA GLY A 292 -5.21 14.56 12.55
C GLY A 292 -4.89 13.34 13.42
N GLY A 293 -5.65 13.11 14.49
CA GLY A 293 -5.59 11.89 15.30
C GLY A 293 -5.83 10.59 14.50
N LEU A 294 -6.45 10.66 13.31
CA LEU A 294 -6.63 9.53 12.40
C LEU A 294 -5.31 9.06 11.75
N ILE A 295 -4.36 9.99 11.58
CA ILE A 295 -3.08 9.77 10.90
C ILE A 295 -2.05 9.30 11.92
N LYS A 296 -1.56 8.06 11.75
CA LYS A 296 -0.58 7.43 12.62
C LYS A 296 0.80 7.50 11.99
N LYS A 297 1.75 8.12 12.70
CA LYS A 297 3.16 8.15 12.28
C LYS A 297 3.75 6.74 12.16
N ASN A 298 3.45 5.88 13.13
CA ASN A 298 3.84 4.48 13.11
C ASN A 298 2.74 3.66 12.45
N VAL A 299 3.07 3.00 11.35
CA VAL A 299 2.15 2.13 10.60
C VAL A 299 1.99 0.80 11.34
N ALA A 300 0.74 0.35 11.51
CA ALA A 300 0.45 -0.92 12.17
C ALA A 300 0.62 -2.10 11.20
N ALA A 301 0.99 -3.27 11.71
CA ALA A 301 1.17 -4.48 10.89
C ALA A 301 -0.07 -4.83 10.07
N LYS A 302 -1.28 -4.65 10.64
CA LYS A 302 -2.54 -4.88 9.93
C LYS A 302 -2.67 -4.09 8.62
N ASN A 303 -2.10 -2.88 8.54
CA ASN A 303 -2.15 -2.09 7.31
C ASN A 303 -1.37 -2.76 6.17
N CYS A 304 -0.23 -3.36 6.48
CA CYS A 304 0.60 -4.13 5.53
C CYS A 304 -0.09 -5.44 5.15
N LEU A 305 -0.66 -6.14 6.13
CA LEU A 305 -1.23 -7.48 5.97
C LEU A 305 -2.52 -7.51 5.14
N GLN A 306 -3.15 -6.36 4.89
CA GLN A 306 -4.29 -6.27 3.96
C GLN A 306 -3.92 -6.68 2.52
N CYS A 307 -2.65 -6.48 2.13
CA CYS A 307 -2.14 -6.90 0.82
C CYS A 307 -1.18 -8.09 0.94
N HIS A 308 -0.35 -8.10 1.98
CA HIS A 308 0.70 -9.11 2.16
C HIS A 308 0.21 -10.38 2.87
N GLY A 309 -0.82 -10.32 3.72
CA GLY A 309 -1.19 -11.46 4.59
C GLY A 309 -1.61 -12.69 3.79
N GLU A 310 -2.73 -12.60 3.07
CA GLU A 310 -3.22 -13.70 2.23
C GLU A 310 -2.27 -14.00 1.06
N GLY A 311 -1.62 -12.97 0.51
CA GLY A 311 -0.66 -13.11 -0.59
C GLY A 311 0.55 -13.95 -0.20
N ASP A 312 1.19 -13.64 0.94
CA ASP A 312 2.33 -14.39 1.46
C ASP A 312 1.91 -15.81 1.86
N ALA A 313 0.74 -15.97 2.48
CA ALA A 313 0.21 -17.28 2.83
C ALA A 313 0.01 -18.19 1.60
N LYS A 314 -0.47 -17.64 0.48
CA LYS A 314 -0.65 -18.38 -0.78
C LYS A 314 0.67 -18.64 -1.51
N ASN A 315 1.54 -17.65 -1.59
CA ASN A 315 2.72 -17.68 -2.45
C ASN A 315 3.93 -18.35 -1.79
N THR A 316 4.08 -18.21 -0.46
CA THR A 316 5.25 -18.69 0.28
C THR A 316 4.89 -19.55 1.48
N GLY A 317 3.60 -19.65 1.84
CA GLY A 317 3.15 -20.34 3.04
C GLY A 317 3.45 -19.59 4.34
N ALA A 318 3.92 -18.35 4.26
CA ALA A 318 4.29 -17.56 5.43
C ALA A 318 3.04 -17.04 6.17
N LEU A 319 3.08 -17.14 7.49
CA LEU A 319 2.05 -16.61 8.39
C LEU A 319 2.66 -15.60 9.36
N HIS A 320 1.99 -14.46 9.50
CA HIS A 320 2.43 -13.34 10.34
C HIS A 320 1.71 -13.35 11.68
N ASP A 321 1.72 -14.49 12.37
CA ASP A 321 1.01 -14.73 13.63
C ASP A 321 2.00 -15.00 14.79
N PRO A 322 1.81 -14.42 15.99
CA PRO A 322 2.63 -14.71 17.17
C PRO A 322 2.82 -16.21 17.49
N ALA A 323 1.85 -17.08 17.15
CA ALA A 323 1.94 -18.52 17.34
C ALA A 323 3.02 -19.17 16.45
N PHE A 324 3.33 -18.57 15.31
CA PHE A 324 4.22 -19.13 14.29
C PHE A 324 5.45 -18.25 13.97
N ASP A 325 5.48 -17.01 14.43
CA ASP A 325 6.60 -16.09 14.25
C ASP A 325 7.14 -15.60 15.62
N ALA A 326 8.39 -15.95 15.92
CA ALA A 326 9.06 -15.57 17.17
C ALA A 326 9.30 -14.06 17.28
N HIS A 327 9.46 -13.33 16.17
CA HIS A 327 9.65 -11.89 16.15
C HIS A 327 8.33 -11.18 16.46
N VAL A 328 7.24 -11.61 15.82
CA VAL A 328 5.89 -11.07 16.09
C VAL A 328 5.49 -11.37 17.53
N ARG A 329 5.75 -12.59 18.04
CA ARG A 329 5.56 -12.95 19.46
C ARG A 329 6.35 -12.04 20.40
N SER A 330 7.52 -11.58 19.98
CA SER A 330 8.37 -10.68 20.76
C SER A 330 7.96 -9.20 20.64
N GLY A 331 6.84 -8.90 19.97
CA GLY A 331 6.32 -7.54 19.82
C GLY A 331 6.94 -6.74 18.66
N LEU A 332 7.69 -7.38 17.75
CA LEU A 332 8.12 -6.76 16.51
C LEU A 332 6.95 -6.65 15.53
N ILE A 333 6.94 -5.58 14.75
CA ILE A 333 6.04 -5.34 13.63
C ILE A 333 6.86 -5.19 12.35
N CYS A 334 6.19 -5.23 11.20
CA CYS A 334 6.82 -5.22 9.88
C CYS A 334 7.90 -4.12 9.75
N THR A 335 7.59 -2.90 10.20
CA THR A 335 8.44 -1.71 10.04
C THR A 335 9.68 -1.69 10.94
N ASP A 336 9.82 -2.60 11.91
CA ASP A 336 11.05 -2.70 12.69
C ASP A 336 12.19 -3.36 11.92
N CYS A 337 11.85 -4.17 10.90
CA CYS A 337 12.79 -4.75 9.94
C CYS A 337 12.68 -4.05 8.59
N HIS A 338 11.45 -3.87 8.08
CA HIS A 338 11.13 -3.16 6.84
C HIS A 338 10.96 -1.65 7.07
N GLY A 339 12.05 -1.01 7.51
CA GLY A 339 12.09 0.44 7.71
C GLY A 339 12.12 1.23 6.40
N LEU A 340 12.32 2.55 6.50
CA LEU A 340 12.54 3.41 5.33
C LEU A 340 14.03 3.59 5.09
N ILE A 341 14.47 3.38 3.84
CA ILE A 341 15.86 3.61 3.41
C ILE A 341 16.20 5.10 3.58
N GLY A 342 17.38 5.36 4.14
CA GLY A 342 17.93 6.70 4.29
C GLY A 342 18.46 6.99 5.69
N ASN A 343 19.44 7.88 5.77
CA ASN A 343 20.11 8.30 6.99
C ASN A 343 19.50 9.56 7.60
N ASN A 344 18.81 10.37 6.78
CA ASN A 344 18.12 11.59 7.20
C ASN A 344 16.63 11.59 6.83
N THR A 345 15.90 12.60 7.33
CA THR A 345 14.45 12.73 7.12
C THR A 345 14.07 12.85 5.66
N ARG A 346 14.84 13.60 4.85
CA ARG A 346 14.53 13.81 3.42
C ARG A 346 14.66 12.52 2.63
N GLU A 347 15.69 11.73 2.89
CA GLU A 347 15.89 10.45 2.22
C GLU A 347 14.79 9.45 2.57
N ARG A 348 14.45 9.34 3.86
CA ARG A 348 13.35 8.48 4.34
C ARG A 348 12.00 8.90 3.79
N LEU A 349 11.80 10.20 3.57
CA LEU A 349 10.56 10.74 3.00
C LEU A 349 10.29 10.20 1.59
N ARG A 350 11.27 9.61 0.89
CA ARG A 350 11.06 8.90 -0.38
C ARG A 350 10.23 7.63 -0.27
N HIS A 351 9.94 7.14 0.94
CA HIS A 351 9.15 5.94 1.17
C HIS A 351 9.71 4.69 0.47
N GLN A 352 11.03 4.60 0.36
CA GLN A 352 11.69 3.38 -0.05
C GLN A 352 11.69 2.39 1.13
N ILE A 353 10.66 1.55 1.19
CA ILE A 353 10.53 0.51 2.22
C ILE A 353 11.58 -0.55 1.95
N VAL A 354 12.42 -0.85 2.92
CA VAL A 354 13.46 -1.87 2.77
C VAL A 354 12.85 -3.23 2.39
N LYS A 355 13.42 -3.94 1.41
CA LYS A 355 12.85 -5.20 0.87
C LYS A 355 13.72 -6.45 0.99
N GLY A 356 14.93 -6.35 1.55
CA GLY A 356 15.91 -7.45 1.48
C GLY A 356 16.23 -7.84 0.01
N ASN A 357 16.64 -9.10 -0.21
CA ASN A 357 16.84 -9.67 -1.54
C ASN A 357 15.90 -10.87 -1.73
N SER A 358 15.14 -10.87 -2.82
CA SER A 358 14.27 -12.00 -3.21
C SER A 358 14.62 -12.39 -4.64
N THR A 359 14.92 -13.67 -4.87
CA THR A 359 15.23 -14.21 -6.20
C THR A 359 13.99 -14.53 -7.04
N LEU A 360 12.81 -14.59 -6.40
CA LEU A 360 11.54 -14.93 -7.04
C LEU A 360 10.66 -13.69 -7.25
N ASN A 361 10.53 -12.86 -6.21
CA ASN A 361 9.66 -11.68 -6.21
C ASN A 361 10.49 -10.40 -6.22
N THR A 362 11.31 -10.24 -7.26
CA THR A 362 12.09 -9.01 -7.45
C THR A 362 11.14 -7.85 -7.80
N VAL A 363 11.37 -6.68 -7.19
CA VAL A 363 10.59 -5.45 -7.43
C VAL A 363 11.49 -4.23 -7.71
N ARG A 364 12.72 -4.24 -7.19
CA ARG A 364 13.77 -3.23 -7.33
C ARG A 364 15.12 -3.84 -6.95
N ASP A 365 15.81 -4.36 -7.94
CA ASP A 365 17.07 -5.12 -7.72
C ASP A 365 18.19 -4.17 -7.26
N ASP A 366 18.16 -2.90 -7.69
CA ASP A 366 19.09 -1.86 -7.25
C ASP A 366 18.97 -1.51 -5.76
N LEU A 367 17.89 -1.94 -5.09
CA LEU A 367 17.67 -1.76 -3.66
C LEU A 367 17.90 -3.04 -2.85
N ASP A 368 18.37 -4.11 -3.49
CA ASP A 368 18.70 -5.34 -2.80
C ASP A 368 19.80 -5.10 -1.75
N HIS A 369 19.61 -5.70 -0.57
CA HIS A 369 20.53 -5.56 0.58
C HIS A 369 20.68 -4.14 1.15
N VAL A 370 19.96 -3.14 0.63
CA VAL A 370 20.06 -1.77 1.13
C VAL A 370 19.20 -1.59 2.38
N GLY A 371 19.85 -1.38 3.53
CA GLY A 371 19.21 -1.00 4.79
C GLY A 371 18.45 -2.11 5.51
N MET A 372 18.41 -3.34 4.98
CA MET A 372 17.76 -4.48 5.63
C MET A 372 18.56 -4.96 6.82
N LYS A 373 17.86 -5.11 7.95
CA LYS A 373 18.44 -5.73 9.13
C LYS A 373 18.66 -7.21 8.86
N THR A 374 19.80 -7.73 9.32
CA THR A 374 20.14 -9.14 9.18
C THR A 374 19.98 -9.87 10.51
N CYS A 375 19.87 -11.19 10.46
CA CYS A 375 19.84 -12.03 11.67
C CYS A 375 21.07 -11.74 12.54
N THR A 376 22.25 -11.72 11.93
CA THR A 376 23.52 -11.42 12.61
C THR A 376 23.57 -9.97 13.11
N GLY A 377 23.08 -9.00 12.33
CA GLY A 377 23.05 -7.61 12.74
C GLY A 377 22.22 -7.35 14.00
N CYS A 378 21.12 -8.08 14.19
CA CYS A 378 20.30 -7.99 15.41
C CYS A 378 20.81 -8.87 16.56
N HIS A 379 21.17 -10.13 16.29
CA HIS A 379 21.50 -11.11 17.34
C HIS A 379 22.97 -11.13 17.77
N HIS A 380 23.88 -10.63 16.92
CA HIS A 380 25.31 -10.50 17.24
C HIS A 380 25.77 -9.04 17.23
N GLY A 381 25.08 -8.15 16.51
CA GLY A 381 25.37 -6.72 16.41
C GLY A 381 24.42 -5.84 17.23
N ASP A 382 24.35 -4.57 16.85
CA ASP A 382 23.62 -3.50 17.54
C ASP A 382 22.38 -3.00 16.76
N GLN A 383 21.93 -3.75 15.75
CA GLN A 383 20.80 -3.35 14.90
C GLN A 383 19.43 -3.57 15.58
N TYR A 384 19.39 -4.39 16.63
CA TYR A 384 18.20 -4.52 17.47
C TYR A 384 18.09 -3.34 18.44
N LYS A 385 16.96 -2.66 18.41
CA LYS A 385 16.62 -1.58 19.35
C LYS A 385 15.14 -1.69 19.69
N PRO A 386 14.75 -1.85 20.97
CA PRO A 386 13.34 -1.86 21.34
C PRO A 386 12.71 -0.52 20.94
N LYS A 387 11.57 -0.58 20.25
CA LYS A 387 10.88 0.60 19.71
C LYS A 387 9.59 0.93 20.45
N ARG A 388 9.10 0.00 21.27
CA ARG A 388 7.83 0.08 21.98
C ARG A 388 7.97 -0.58 23.34
N ASP A 389 7.11 -0.18 24.26
CA ASP A 389 7.07 -0.74 25.61
C ASP A 389 6.71 -2.23 25.57
N GLY A 390 7.28 -3.00 26.50
CA GLY A 390 7.09 -4.45 26.58
C GLY A 390 7.95 -5.28 25.61
N MET A 391 8.69 -4.65 24.69
CA MET A 391 9.66 -5.37 23.85
C MET A 391 10.87 -5.85 24.67
N PRO A 392 11.51 -6.98 24.29
CA PRO A 392 12.77 -7.40 24.90
C PRO A 392 13.82 -6.28 24.86
N LYS A 393 14.63 -6.17 25.92
CA LYS A 393 15.70 -5.15 25.96
C LYS A 393 16.81 -5.42 24.94
N GLU A 394 17.00 -6.69 24.58
CA GLU A 394 18.03 -7.15 23.64
C GLU A 394 17.52 -8.33 22.81
N ALA A 395 18.12 -8.54 21.63
CA ALA A 395 17.99 -9.77 20.87
C ALA A 395 19.10 -10.73 21.32
N LYS A 396 18.72 -11.87 21.88
CA LYS A 396 19.68 -12.82 22.46
C LYS A 396 20.61 -13.40 21.40
N ASN A 397 21.91 -13.40 21.71
CA ASN A 397 22.92 -14.06 20.89
C ASN A 397 22.79 -15.60 21.02
N PRO A 398 22.56 -16.33 19.92
CA PRO A 398 22.33 -17.77 19.97
C PRO A 398 23.61 -18.59 20.10
N GLN A 399 24.82 -18.00 20.04
CA GLN A 399 26.09 -18.73 19.92
C GLN A 399 26.29 -19.76 21.05
N ALA A 400 26.01 -19.40 22.29
CA ALA A 400 26.14 -20.33 23.42
C ALA A 400 25.18 -21.52 23.31
N VAL A 401 23.96 -21.29 22.78
CA VAL A 401 22.98 -22.36 22.53
C VAL A 401 23.42 -23.22 21.35
N HIS A 402 23.94 -22.63 20.27
CA HIS A 402 24.48 -23.36 19.13
C HIS A 402 25.65 -24.27 19.53
N ASN A 403 26.63 -23.74 20.27
CA ASN A 403 27.79 -24.52 20.73
C ASN A 403 27.36 -25.71 21.61
N ARG A 404 26.35 -25.52 22.46
CA ARG A 404 25.83 -26.57 23.34
C ARG A 404 25.02 -27.64 22.59
N LYS A 405 24.15 -27.23 21.65
CA LYS A 405 23.26 -28.16 20.93
C LYS A 405 23.93 -28.85 19.75
N PHE A 406 24.93 -28.21 19.14
CA PHE A 406 25.60 -28.69 17.92
C PHE A 406 27.13 -28.75 18.10
N PRO A 407 27.66 -29.38 19.16
CA PRO A 407 29.09 -29.31 19.48
C PRO A 407 30.02 -29.84 18.38
N LYS A 408 29.53 -30.74 17.51
CA LYS A 408 30.27 -31.28 16.35
C LYS A 408 29.77 -30.75 15.00
N ALA A 409 28.82 -29.81 15.00
CA ALA A 409 28.13 -29.33 13.82
C ALA A 409 28.00 -27.80 13.78
N THR A 410 28.66 -27.07 14.68
CA THR A 410 28.74 -25.59 14.68
C THR A 410 29.24 -25.05 13.34
N PHE A 411 29.96 -25.86 12.58
CA PHE A 411 30.43 -25.49 11.25
C PHE A 411 29.29 -25.14 10.26
N HIS A 412 28.08 -25.65 10.48
CA HIS A 412 26.92 -25.25 9.68
C HIS A 412 26.56 -23.77 9.86
N THR A 413 26.88 -23.14 10.99
CA THR A 413 26.52 -21.74 11.24
C THR A 413 27.30 -20.75 10.38
N TYR A 414 28.34 -21.20 9.67
CA TYR A 414 29.04 -20.40 8.65
C TYR A 414 28.69 -20.79 7.20
N LEU A 415 28.02 -21.94 6.97
CA LEU A 415 27.65 -22.42 5.64
C LEU A 415 26.17 -22.24 5.32
N VAL A 416 25.31 -22.39 6.32
CA VAL A 416 23.86 -22.41 6.18
C VAL A 416 23.29 -21.10 6.71
N ALA A 417 22.53 -20.40 5.88
CA ALA A 417 21.83 -19.18 6.30
C ALA A 417 20.86 -19.49 7.45
N CYS A 418 20.72 -18.55 8.41
CA CYS A 418 19.93 -18.78 9.63
C CYS A 418 18.49 -19.25 9.34
N ASN A 419 17.85 -18.69 8.30
CA ASN A 419 16.51 -19.09 7.87
C ASN A 419 16.42 -20.54 7.40
N GLY A 420 17.51 -21.12 6.89
CA GLY A 420 17.59 -22.54 6.52
C GLY A 420 17.42 -23.51 7.69
N CYS A 421 17.59 -23.04 8.94
CA CYS A 421 17.33 -23.82 10.16
C CYS A 421 16.19 -23.25 11.01
N HIS A 422 16.00 -21.92 10.99
CA HIS A 422 15.06 -21.21 11.88
C HIS A 422 13.74 -20.82 11.21
N ALA A 423 13.56 -21.10 9.92
CA ALA A 423 12.30 -20.86 9.18
C ALA A 423 11.86 -22.12 8.40
N VAL A 424 12.15 -23.32 8.92
CA VAL A 424 12.00 -24.59 8.19
C VAL A 424 10.59 -25.19 8.23
N ALA A 425 9.74 -24.75 9.15
CA ALA A 425 8.37 -25.26 9.27
C ALA A 425 7.43 -24.13 9.67
N GLN A 426 6.39 -23.93 8.86
CA GLN A 426 5.19 -23.20 9.24
C GLN A 426 4.13 -24.26 9.61
N PRO A 427 3.92 -24.54 10.90
CA PRO A 427 3.09 -25.68 11.30
C PRO A 427 1.59 -25.45 11.07
N ALA A 428 1.18 -24.23 10.72
CA ALA A 428 -0.17 -23.91 10.30
C ALA A 428 -0.29 -23.83 8.78
N ARG A 429 -1.47 -24.22 8.27
CA ARG A 429 -1.83 -24.04 6.86
C ARG A 429 -2.10 -22.55 6.62
N GLY A 430 -1.37 -21.97 5.68
CA GLY A 430 -1.53 -20.57 5.25
C GLY A 430 -2.95 -20.22 4.80
N MET A 431 -3.65 -21.20 4.20
CA MET A 431 -5.08 -21.13 3.92
C MET A 431 -5.80 -22.15 4.81
N VAL A 432 -6.57 -21.67 5.78
CA VAL A 432 -7.56 -22.49 6.46
C VAL A 432 -8.78 -22.50 5.53
N GLU A 433 -9.24 -23.69 5.10
CA GLU A 433 -10.61 -23.78 4.55
C GLU A 433 -11.55 -23.09 5.55
N PRO A 434 -12.50 -22.25 5.10
CA PRO A 434 -13.43 -21.64 6.02
C PRO A 434 -14.19 -22.77 6.71
N ARG A 435 -13.86 -23.05 7.98
CA ARG A 435 -14.74 -23.83 8.83
C ARG A 435 -16.02 -23.00 8.91
N HIS A 436 -17.05 -23.50 8.25
CA HIS A 436 -18.42 -23.03 8.44
C HIS A 436 -18.70 -23.15 9.95
N ALA A 437 -18.65 -22.03 10.64
CA ALA A 437 -19.26 -21.92 11.95
C ALA A 437 -20.76 -21.90 11.68
N ASN A 438 -21.42 -23.01 12.06
CA ASN A 438 -22.87 -23.09 12.20
C ASN A 438 -23.36 -22.09 13.24
#